data_AF-A0A7Y2J7A2-F1
#
_entry.id   AF-A0A7Y2J7A2-F1
#
_cell.length_a   1.000
_cell.length_b   1.000
_cell.length_c   1.000
_cell.angle_alpha   90.00
_cell.angle_beta   90.00
_cell.angle_gamma   90.00
#
_symmetry.space_group_name_H-M   'P 1'
#
loop_
_entity.id
_entity.type
_entity.pdbx_description
1 polymer ?
#
loop_
_entity_poly.entity_id
_entity_poly.type
_entity_poly.pdbx_seq_one_letter_code
_entity_poly.pdbx_strand_id
1 'polypeptide(L)'
;MQKLKTANLYRSELIPISGKLVERYNECLKTLGFKPTDLTKFSIDGIGWSPEIAEKRNNVNYLNHGDANPHGIIVSPKQKGKPVYIPFHTFDRNMMLHVFKTYGQQISDITRDSAICLDFDQDIDAFYDPMDILKYKDVTIGFRLINDLDKVQQQQKELIDLFNHESNFIDEALHQKLLDSSKAHGDLRGRVLSLEPIAFRTDSFYTRAFGGVYVLRDFITPILVFESEESHKTAIKDVAHDVLIYHIDEPELMAKLKDHLIIDCDLEKVVNTKRYDRIKKFMLYQELKETEHPINDILHEKVLFRRYLNKIDVDALKRVNGVEIYLERLERSNAFKIRDLVDQSMYFALHYPHSSLEARHQDLIWRLLINVSPKDVLFLYWYDKEQFYKRYESWSDSFRDWVIETIRNNI
;
A
#
# COMPACT_ATOMS: atom_id res chain seq x y z
N MET A 1 -7.75 -1.08 18.88
CA MET A 1 -7.17 -2.12 18.01
C MET A 1 -7.44 -3.58 18.41
N GLN A 2 -7.67 -3.93 19.68
CA GLN A 2 -7.77 -5.34 20.11
C GLN A 2 -8.83 -6.16 19.37
N LYS A 3 -10.04 -5.63 19.17
CA LYS A 3 -11.12 -6.33 18.45
C LYS A 3 -10.71 -6.74 17.02
N LEU A 4 -9.99 -5.88 16.29
CA LEU A 4 -9.48 -6.21 14.94
C LEU A 4 -8.42 -7.33 14.97
N LYS A 5 -7.55 -7.34 15.99
CA LYS A 5 -6.57 -8.42 16.19
C LYS A 5 -7.28 -9.75 16.44
N THR A 6 -8.28 -9.78 17.32
CA THR A 6 -9.09 -10.97 17.60
C THR A 6 -9.84 -11.46 16.36
N ALA A 7 -10.29 -10.54 15.50
CA ALA A 7 -10.95 -10.86 14.24
C ALA A 7 -10.00 -11.24 13.09
N ASN A 8 -8.67 -11.29 13.31
CA ASN A 8 -7.64 -11.49 12.28
C ASN A 8 -7.64 -10.42 11.16
N LEU A 9 -8.19 -9.23 11.43
CA LEU A 9 -8.28 -8.11 10.49
C LEU A 9 -7.13 -7.09 10.64
N TYR A 10 -6.24 -7.28 11.61
CA TYR A 10 -5.10 -6.39 11.88
C TYR A 10 -3.78 -7.14 11.78
N ARG A 11 -2.99 -6.83 10.74
CA ARG A 11 -1.60 -7.29 10.58
C ARG A 11 -1.37 -8.79 10.83
N SER A 12 -2.33 -9.63 10.42
CA SER A 12 -2.39 -11.06 10.77
C SER A 12 -1.40 -11.94 10.01
N GLU A 13 -0.80 -11.46 8.92
CA GLU A 13 0.09 -12.23 8.05
C GLU A 13 1.58 -11.89 8.19
N LEU A 14 1.94 -11.10 9.20
CA LEU A 14 3.34 -10.80 9.48
C LEU A 14 4.14 -12.06 9.81
N ILE A 15 5.40 -12.07 9.42
CA ILE A 15 6.32 -13.17 9.66
C ILE A 15 7.10 -12.87 10.94
N PRO A 16 6.97 -13.68 11.99
CA PRO A 16 7.78 -13.51 13.19
C PRO A 16 9.24 -13.87 12.90
N ILE A 17 10.15 -13.01 13.33
CA ILE A 17 11.60 -13.23 13.25
C ILE A 17 12.25 -13.13 14.62
N SER A 18 13.23 -13.99 14.87
CA SER A 18 13.95 -14.12 16.14
C SER A 18 15.31 -14.80 15.94
N GLY A 19 16.22 -14.64 16.91
CA GLY A 19 17.54 -15.28 16.89
C GLY A 19 18.37 -14.82 15.69
N LYS A 20 19.00 -15.76 14.96
CA LYS A 20 19.86 -15.45 13.81
C LYS A 20 19.21 -14.61 12.71
N LEU A 21 17.88 -14.69 12.54
CA LEU A 21 17.18 -13.85 11.56
C LEU A 21 17.23 -12.37 11.91
N VAL A 22 17.25 -12.03 13.21
CA VAL A 22 17.39 -10.65 13.68
C VAL A 22 18.80 -10.13 13.39
N GLU A 23 19.83 -10.96 13.60
CA GLU A 23 21.21 -10.61 13.26
C GLU A 23 21.34 -10.31 11.77
N ARG A 24 20.82 -11.19 10.90
CA ARG A 24 20.82 -10.96 9.45
C ARG A 24 20.05 -9.71 9.04
N TYR A 25 18.89 -9.48 9.64
CA TYR A 25 18.11 -8.27 9.40
C TYR A 25 18.88 -7.00 9.81
N ASN A 26 19.59 -7.05 10.94
CA ASN A 26 20.43 -5.95 11.40
C ASN A 26 21.65 -5.71 10.49
N GLU A 27 22.25 -6.77 9.94
CA GLU A 27 23.30 -6.62 8.92
C GLU A 27 22.73 -5.98 7.64
N CYS A 28 21.54 -6.39 7.18
CA CYS A 28 20.86 -5.71 6.07
C CYS A 28 20.65 -4.22 6.36
N LEU A 29 20.17 -3.85 7.56
CA LEU A 29 20.01 -2.45 7.95
C LEU A 29 21.34 -1.69 7.85
N LYS A 30 22.44 -2.24 8.37
CA LYS A 30 23.77 -1.61 8.27
C LYS A 30 24.23 -1.47 6.83
N THR A 31 24.09 -2.52 6.03
CA THR A 31 24.48 -2.54 4.60
C THR A 31 23.71 -1.49 3.80
N LEU A 32 22.47 -1.21 4.18
CA LEU A 32 21.64 -0.18 3.59
C LEU A 32 21.96 1.23 4.13
N GLY A 33 22.72 1.37 5.22
CA GLY A 33 23.02 2.67 5.84
C GLY A 33 22.09 3.06 7.00
N PHE A 34 21.21 2.16 7.43
CA PHE A 34 20.35 2.35 8.59
C PHE A 34 21.01 1.87 9.89
N LYS A 35 20.61 2.48 11.01
CA LYS A 35 20.99 1.98 12.34
C LYS A 35 20.37 0.59 12.59
N PRO A 36 21.05 -0.35 13.26
CA PRO A 36 20.44 -1.60 13.73
C PRO A 36 19.27 -1.38 14.69
N THR A 37 18.47 -2.42 14.92
CA THR A 37 17.48 -2.47 16.00
C THR A 37 17.98 -3.30 17.17
N ASP A 38 17.63 -2.88 18.40
CA ASP A 38 17.91 -3.65 19.63
C ASP A 38 16.79 -4.66 19.96
N LEU A 39 15.76 -4.78 19.11
CA LEU A 39 14.68 -5.73 19.31
C LEU A 39 15.19 -7.15 19.06
N THR A 40 14.99 -8.03 20.05
CA THR A 40 15.39 -9.45 19.97
C THR A 40 14.37 -10.33 19.23
N LYS A 41 13.13 -9.84 19.09
CA LYS A 41 12.03 -10.46 18.35
C LYS A 41 11.09 -9.39 17.82
N PHE A 42 10.69 -9.52 16.57
CA PHE A 42 9.70 -8.65 15.92
C PHE A 42 9.11 -9.38 14.71
N SER A 43 8.19 -8.74 13.99
CA SER A 43 7.56 -9.31 12.82
C SER A 43 7.77 -8.44 11.60
N ILE A 44 7.89 -9.05 10.42
CA ILE A 44 8.09 -8.34 9.15
C ILE A 44 7.00 -8.70 8.14
N ASP A 45 6.76 -7.79 7.20
CA ASP A 45 5.83 -8.00 6.10
C ASP A 45 6.52 -8.53 4.82
N GLY A 46 5.83 -8.49 3.68
CA GLY A 46 6.36 -8.98 2.40
C GLY A 46 7.65 -8.28 1.94
N ILE A 47 7.79 -6.96 2.14
CA ILE A 47 8.97 -6.18 1.72
C ILE A 47 10.07 -6.18 2.78
N GLY A 48 9.77 -6.66 3.99
CA GLY A 48 10.70 -6.67 5.12
C GLY A 48 10.43 -5.57 6.13
N TRP A 49 9.37 -4.79 5.98
CA TRP A 49 9.00 -3.74 6.92
C TRP A 49 8.41 -4.32 8.22
N SER A 50 8.83 -3.78 9.37
CA SER A 50 8.37 -4.17 10.70
C SER A 50 7.60 -3.04 11.38
N PRO A 51 6.36 -3.29 11.84
CA PRO A 51 5.62 -2.31 12.63
C PRO A 51 6.26 -2.01 13.97
N GLU A 52 6.87 -3.00 14.62
CA GLU A 52 7.51 -2.81 15.94
C GLU A 52 8.76 -1.92 15.83
N ILE A 53 9.55 -2.07 14.75
CA ILE A 53 10.69 -1.19 14.50
C ILE A 53 10.22 0.23 14.15
N ALA A 54 9.20 0.35 13.30
CA ALA A 54 8.63 1.64 12.91
C ALA A 54 8.11 2.43 14.12
N GLU A 55 7.40 1.77 15.02
CA GLU A 55 6.88 2.35 16.27
C GLU A 55 8.02 2.78 17.19
N LYS A 56 9.02 1.91 17.43
CA LYS A 56 10.19 2.24 18.28
C LYS A 56 11.00 3.43 17.73
N ARG A 57 11.05 3.59 16.41
CA ARG A 57 11.78 4.69 15.74
C ARG A 57 10.95 5.95 15.55
N ASN A 58 9.64 5.90 15.84
CA ASN A 58 8.68 6.93 15.43
C ASN A 58 8.82 7.32 13.95
N ASN A 59 9.13 6.34 13.09
CA ASN A 59 9.32 6.53 11.66
C ASN A 59 8.70 5.34 10.92
N VAL A 60 7.57 5.61 10.27
CA VAL A 60 6.82 4.61 9.48
C VAL A 60 7.65 4.14 8.29
N ASN A 61 8.38 5.02 7.62
CA ASN A 61 9.17 4.73 6.41
C ASN A 61 10.65 4.52 6.75
N TYR A 62 10.96 3.82 7.84
CA TYR A 62 12.36 3.65 8.29
C TYR A 62 13.27 2.86 7.33
N LEU A 63 12.69 2.21 6.32
CA LEU A 63 13.41 1.52 5.24
C LEU A 63 13.63 2.41 4.00
N ASN A 64 13.33 3.70 4.08
CA ASN A 64 13.54 4.62 2.98
C ASN A 64 14.61 5.67 3.34
N HIS A 65 15.48 6.00 2.39
CA HIS A 65 16.31 7.20 2.48
C HIS A 65 15.55 8.38 1.86
N GLY A 66 14.89 9.15 2.72
CA GLY A 66 13.97 10.18 2.28
C GLY A 66 12.77 9.58 1.53
N ASP A 67 12.19 10.37 0.62
CA ASP A 67 11.01 9.96 -0.14
C ASP A 67 11.38 9.27 -1.47
N ALA A 68 12.60 9.45 -1.97
CA ALA A 68 13.00 8.99 -3.31
C ALA A 68 13.59 7.57 -3.32
N ASN A 69 14.13 7.09 -2.20
CA ASN A 69 14.94 5.87 -2.20
C ASN A 69 14.35 4.81 -1.25
N PRO A 70 13.31 4.07 -1.67
CA PRO A 70 12.78 2.96 -0.89
C PRO A 70 13.70 1.74 -0.95
N HIS A 71 13.76 0.97 0.14
CA HIS A 71 14.52 -0.27 0.21
C HIS A 71 13.68 -1.41 0.76
N GLY A 72 14.10 -2.63 0.47
CA GLY A 72 13.49 -3.86 0.99
C GLY A 72 14.52 -4.79 1.63
N ILE A 73 14.04 -5.71 2.46
CA ILE A 73 14.88 -6.71 3.12
C ILE A 73 14.20 -8.08 3.00
N ILE A 74 14.88 -9.03 2.38
CA ILE A 74 14.45 -10.44 2.31
C ILE A 74 15.36 -11.29 3.21
N VAL A 75 14.79 -11.81 4.30
CA VAL A 75 15.46 -12.73 5.23
C VAL A 75 14.89 -14.15 5.18
N SER A 76 13.77 -14.37 4.49
CA SER A 76 13.09 -15.67 4.46
C SER A 76 12.28 -15.89 3.18
N PRO A 77 12.22 -17.13 2.64
CA PRO A 77 11.33 -17.44 1.53
C PRO A 77 9.85 -17.32 1.91
N LYS A 78 9.53 -17.30 3.22
CA LYS A 78 8.17 -17.10 3.74
C LYS A 78 7.58 -15.73 3.39
N GLN A 79 8.40 -14.75 2.98
CA GLN A 79 7.95 -13.45 2.48
C GLN A 79 7.24 -13.55 1.12
N LYS A 80 7.40 -14.67 0.40
CA LYS A 80 6.72 -14.90 -0.88
C LYS A 80 5.20 -14.80 -0.72
N GLY A 81 4.60 -13.87 -1.48
CA GLY A 81 3.15 -13.68 -1.52
C GLY A 81 2.55 -13.02 -0.29
N LYS A 82 3.38 -12.58 0.67
CA LYS A 82 2.91 -11.88 1.87
C LYS A 82 2.49 -10.44 1.56
N PRO A 83 1.50 -9.90 2.29
CA PRO A 83 1.07 -8.53 2.09
C PRO A 83 2.21 -7.56 2.43
N VAL A 84 2.26 -6.45 1.68
CA VAL A 84 3.04 -5.27 2.01
C VAL A 84 2.06 -4.31 2.69
N TYR A 85 2.20 -4.10 3.99
CA TYR A 85 1.18 -3.40 4.78
C TYR A 85 1.22 -1.88 4.59
N ILE A 86 2.43 -1.33 4.39
CA ILE A 86 2.67 0.10 4.22
C ILE A 86 3.52 0.30 2.96
N PRO A 87 2.94 0.07 1.75
CA PRO A 87 3.68 0.18 0.49
C PRO A 87 3.86 1.66 0.13
N PHE A 88 5.10 2.16 0.07
CA PHE A 88 5.39 3.56 -0.24
C PHE A 88 4.80 3.94 -1.62
N HIS A 89 4.88 3.03 -2.58
CA HIS A 89 4.16 3.09 -3.85
C HIS A 89 3.13 1.98 -3.97
N THR A 90 1.99 2.21 -4.64
CA THR A 90 0.99 1.13 -4.88
C THR A 90 1.55 -0.06 -5.65
N PHE A 91 2.62 0.12 -6.42
CA PHE A 91 3.27 -0.95 -7.16
C PHE A 91 4.33 -1.73 -6.36
N ASP A 92 4.69 -1.34 -5.11
CA ASP A 92 5.70 -2.05 -4.31
C ASP A 92 5.35 -3.54 -4.12
N ARG A 93 4.06 -3.83 -3.93
CA ARG A 93 3.56 -5.21 -3.85
C ARG A 93 3.82 -5.98 -5.14
N ASN A 94 3.64 -5.35 -6.29
CA ASN A 94 3.86 -5.96 -7.60
C ASN A 94 5.35 -6.19 -7.85
N MET A 95 6.21 -5.26 -7.45
CA MET A 95 7.66 -5.44 -7.47
C MET A 95 8.08 -6.68 -6.66
N MET A 96 7.58 -6.81 -5.42
CA MET A 96 7.88 -7.97 -4.59
C MET A 96 7.36 -9.28 -5.21
N LEU A 97 6.15 -9.30 -5.78
CA LEU A 97 5.64 -10.46 -6.49
C LEU A 97 6.52 -10.82 -7.68
N HIS A 98 7.03 -9.83 -8.41
CA HIS A 98 7.91 -10.03 -9.55
C HIS A 98 9.28 -10.57 -9.12
N VAL A 99 9.89 -10.02 -8.07
CA VAL A 99 11.14 -10.52 -7.46
C VAL A 99 11.03 -12.00 -7.09
N PHE A 100 9.97 -12.40 -6.37
CA PHE A 100 9.77 -13.79 -5.97
C PHE A 100 9.37 -14.72 -7.12
N LYS A 101 8.79 -14.18 -8.19
CA LYS A 101 8.50 -14.94 -9.42
C LYS A 101 9.79 -15.24 -10.19
N THR A 102 10.69 -14.27 -10.30
CA THR A 102 11.95 -14.37 -11.04
C THR A 102 13.01 -15.17 -10.28
N TYR A 103 13.22 -14.87 -8.99
CA TYR A 103 14.34 -15.41 -8.20
C TYR A 103 13.90 -16.29 -7.03
N GLY A 104 12.69 -16.84 -7.04
CA GLY A 104 12.16 -17.59 -5.89
C GLY A 104 13.03 -18.76 -5.40
N GLN A 105 13.70 -19.47 -6.31
CA GLN A 105 14.61 -20.57 -5.95
C GLN A 105 15.92 -20.05 -5.34
N GLN A 106 16.52 -19.03 -5.97
CA GLN A 106 17.75 -18.39 -5.52
C GLN A 106 17.55 -17.73 -4.16
N ILE A 107 16.44 -16.99 -3.98
CA ILE A 107 16.06 -16.42 -2.69
C ILE A 107 15.95 -17.52 -1.63
N SER A 108 15.32 -18.64 -1.94
CA SER A 108 15.20 -19.75 -1.00
C SER A 108 16.54 -20.39 -0.63
N ASP A 109 17.53 -20.40 -1.53
CA ASP A 109 18.86 -20.91 -1.23
C ASP A 109 19.70 -19.90 -0.44
N ILE A 110 19.75 -18.64 -0.90
CA ILE A 110 20.49 -17.54 -0.28
C ILE A 110 20.03 -17.31 1.16
N THR A 111 18.72 -17.31 1.40
CA THR A 111 18.17 -17.01 2.74
C THR A 111 18.33 -18.14 3.76
N ARG A 112 18.92 -19.29 3.39
CA ARG A 112 19.26 -20.37 4.35
C ARG A 112 20.30 -19.89 5.35
N ASP A 113 21.34 -19.24 4.87
CA ASP A 113 22.51 -18.81 5.61
C ASP A 113 22.76 -17.30 5.54
N SER A 114 22.16 -16.60 4.56
CA SER A 114 22.32 -15.16 4.31
C SER A 114 20.98 -14.41 4.28
N ALA A 115 21.00 -13.16 3.82
CA ALA A 115 19.86 -12.29 3.57
C ALA A 115 20.15 -11.35 2.38
N ILE A 116 19.09 -10.81 1.79
CA ILE A 116 19.14 -9.99 0.57
C ILE A 116 18.58 -8.61 0.89
N CYS A 117 19.37 -7.58 0.64
CA CYS A 117 18.91 -6.20 0.57
C CYS A 117 18.39 -5.92 -0.84
N LEU A 118 17.23 -5.31 -0.92
CA LEU A 118 16.65 -4.79 -2.16
C LEU A 118 16.86 -3.29 -2.19
N ASP A 119 17.35 -2.82 -3.32
CA ASP A 119 17.42 -1.41 -3.65
C ASP A 119 16.42 -1.14 -4.77
N PHE A 120 15.49 -0.22 -4.54
CA PHE A 120 14.57 0.20 -5.59
C PHE A 120 15.11 1.54 -6.09
N ASP A 121 15.78 1.50 -7.23
CA ASP A 121 16.41 2.66 -7.84
C ASP A 121 15.51 3.21 -8.96
N GLN A 122 15.26 4.51 -8.95
CA GLN A 122 14.47 5.21 -9.97
C GLN A 122 15.30 6.20 -10.78
N ASP A 123 16.64 6.14 -10.65
CA ASP A 123 17.57 7.11 -11.22
C ASP A 123 17.30 8.53 -10.67
N ILE A 124 16.85 8.61 -9.41
CA ILE A 124 16.47 9.84 -8.72
C ILE A 124 17.12 9.84 -7.34
N ASP A 125 18.22 10.58 -7.19
CA ASP A 125 18.94 10.69 -5.91
C ASP A 125 18.07 11.32 -4.82
N ALA A 126 17.36 12.39 -5.18
CA ALA A 126 16.49 13.13 -4.28
C ALA A 126 15.43 13.90 -5.08
N PHE A 127 14.29 14.12 -4.42
CA PHE A 127 13.27 15.02 -4.90
C PHE A 127 13.61 16.48 -4.57
N TYR A 128 13.51 17.37 -5.56
CA TYR A 128 13.64 18.81 -5.37
C TYR A 128 12.28 19.51 -5.38
N ASP A 129 11.35 19.03 -6.21
CA ASP A 129 10.01 19.59 -6.37
C ASP A 129 8.95 18.47 -6.53
N PRO A 130 7.69 18.67 -6.10
CA PRO A 130 6.59 17.72 -6.34
C PRO A 130 6.48 17.18 -7.77
N MET A 131 6.81 17.97 -8.79
CA MET A 131 6.76 17.57 -10.21
C MET A 131 7.83 16.54 -10.59
N ASP A 132 8.89 16.39 -9.79
CA ASP A 132 9.89 15.33 -10.02
C ASP A 132 9.28 13.93 -9.97
N ILE A 133 8.09 13.75 -9.37
CA ILE A 133 7.36 12.48 -9.40
C ILE A 133 6.99 12.04 -10.82
N LEU A 134 6.93 12.96 -11.79
CA LEU A 134 6.68 12.63 -13.19
C LEU A 134 7.87 11.89 -13.84
N LYS A 135 9.07 11.97 -13.25
CA LYS A 135 10.26 11.25 -13.72
C LYS A 135 10.19 9.74 -13.44
N TYR A 136 9.37 9.30 -12.49
CA TYR A 136 9.24 7.90 -12.09
C TYR A 136 8.67 7.03 -13.21
N LYS A 137 9.47 6.51 -14.15
CA LYS A 137 8.96 5.66 -15.25
C LYS A 137 9.34 4.20 -15.11
N ASP A 138 10.61 3.98 -14.80
CA ASP A 138 11.17 2.65 -14.64
C ASP A 138 11.85 2.58 -13.27
N VAL A 139 11.70 1.44 -12.61
CA VAL A 139 12.38 1.13 -11.35
C VAL A 139 13.32 -0.04 -11.60
N THR A 140 14.59 0.15 -11.29
CA THR A 140 15.59 -0.91 -11.28
C THR A 140 15.65 -1.51 -9.89
N ILE A 141 15.28 -2.79 -9.77
CA ILE A 141 15.36 -3.54 -8.53
C ILE A 141 16.76 -4.16 -8.44
N GLY A 142 17.62 -3.53 -7.65
CA GLY A 142 18.96 -4.02 -7.31
C GLY A 142 18.94 -5.02 -6.17
N PHE A 143 19.89 -5.96 -6.18
CA PHE A 143 20.07 -6.96 -5.14
C PHE A 143 21.46 -6.84 -4.55
N ARG A 144 21.56 -6.82 -3.22
CA ARG A 144 22.83 -6.87 -2.50
C ARG A 144 22.77 -7.93 -1.41
N LEU A 145 23.75 -8.83 -1.39
CA LEU A 145 23.84 -9.85 -0.35
C LEU A 145 24.57 -9.30 0.87
N ILE A 146 24.17 -9.71 2.07
CA ILE A 146 24.93 -9.37 3.27
C ILE A 146 26.33 -10.01 3.21
N ASN A 147 27.31 -9.31 3.78
CA ASN A 147 28.72 -9.72 3.79
C ASN A 147 29.35 -9.92 2.40
N ASP A 148 28.78 -9.32 1.34
CA ASP A 148 29.28 -9.41 -0.03
C ASP A 148 29.53 -10.88 -0.47
N LEU A 149 28.59 -11.78 -0.13
CA LEU A 149 28.74 -13.23 -0.35
C LEU A 149 29.00 -13.60 -1.82
N ASP A 150 28.49 -12.79 -2.75
CA ASP A 150 28.76 -12.85 -4.17
C ASP A 150 30.24 -12.57 -4.50
N LYS A 151 30.83 -11.53 -3.91
CA LYS A 151 32.27 -11.24 -4.05
C LYS A 151 33.13 -12.31 -3.39
N VAL A 152 32.71 -12.84 -2.24
CA VAL A 152 33.39 -13.96 -1.57
C VAL A 152 33.37 -15.22 -2.47
N GLN A 153 32.26 -15.50 -3.15
CA GLN A 153 32.20 -16.58 -4.12
C GLN A 153 33.17 -16.34 -5.29
N GLN A 154 33.27 -15.11 -5.80
CA GLN A 154 34.21 -14.79 -6.86
C GLN A 154 35.67 -15.02 -6.41
N GLN A 155 36.02 -14.59 -5.20
CA GLN A 155 37.34 -14.86 -4.62
C GLN A 155 37.60 -16.36 -4.43
N GLN A 156 36.60 -17.15 -4.04
CA GLN A 156 36.73 -18.61 -3.97
C GLN A 156 37.01 -19.21 -5.35
N LYS A 157 36.33 -18.75 -6.40
CA LYS A 157 36.57 -19.21 -7.79
C LYS A 157 37.98 -18.84 -8.25
N GLU A 158 38.43 -17.62 -7.99
CA GLU A 158 39.81 -17.19 -8.31
C GLU A 158 40.86 -18.04 -7.59
N LEU A 159 40.65 -18.39 -6.31
CA LEU A 159 41.54 -19.29 -5.57
C LEU A 159 41.58 -20.70 -6.17
N ILE A 160 40.45 -21.19 -6.67
CA ILE A 160 40.34 -22.50 -7.34
C ILE A 160 41.03 -22.46 -8.69
N ASP A 161 40.82 -21.41 -9.47
CA ASP A 161 41.47 -21.22 -10.76
C ASP A 161 42.99 -21.13 -10.59
N LEU A 162 43.45 -20.40 -9.56
CA LEU A 162 44.86 -20.34 -9.19
C LEU A 162 45.40 -21.71 -8.78
N PHE A 163 44.64 -22.47 -7.99
CA PHE A 163 45.00 -23.84 -7.57
C PHE A 163 45.12 -24.80 -8.75
N ASN A 164 44.22 -24.69 -9.72
CA ASN A 164 44.22 -25.50 -10.94
C ASN A 164 45.24 -25.02 -11.99
N HIS A 165 45.89 -23.88 -11.76
CA HIS A 165 46.88 -23.33 -12.69
C HIS A 165 48.26 -23.95 -12.46
N GLU A 166 48.85 -24.51 -13.51
CA GLU A 166 50.18 -25.12 -13.52
C GLU A 166 50.42 -26.11 -12.36
N SER A 167 51.45 -25.88 -11.54
CA SER A 167 51.84 -26.73 -10.42
C SER A 167 51.37 -26.17 -9.06
N ASN A 168 50.47 -25.18 -9.03
CA ASN A 168 50.05 -24.54 -7.78
C ASN A 168 49.31 -25.48 -6.82
N PHE A 169 48.86 -26.64 -7.29
CA PHE A 169 48.27 -27.70 -6.46
C PHE A 169 49.22 -28.31 -5.42
N ILE A 170 50.52 -28.01 -5.45
CA ILE A 170 51.47 -28.42 -4.40
C ILE A 170 51.73 -27.31 -3.37
N ASP A 171 51.21 -26.10 -3.58
CA ASP A 171 51.40 -24.97 -2.67
C ASP A 171 50.53 -25.11 -1.41
N GLU A 172 51.16 -25.50 -0.31
CA GLU A 172 50.50 -25.64 1.00
C GLU A 172 49.90 -24.32 1.51
N ALA A 173 50.46 -23.16 1.15
CA ALA A 173 49.90 -21.87 1.53
C ALA A 173 48.58 -21.59 0.80
N LEU A 174 48.47 -22.03 -0.47
CA LEU A 174 47.23 -21.95 -1.23
C LEU A 174 46.17 -22.92 -0.69
N HIS A 175 46.58 -24.13 -0.28
CA HIS A 175 45.67 -25.07 0.41
C HIS A 175 45.08 -24.45 1.68
N GLN A 176 45.92 -23.78 2.47
CA GLN A 176 45.48 -23.14 3.70
C GLN A 176 44.47 -22.02 3.42
N LYS A 177 44.71 -21.18 2.40
CA LYS A 177 43.76 -20.14 1.97
C LYS A 177 42.40 -20.71 1.55
N LEU A 178 42.39 -21.81 0.79
CA LEU A 178 41.15 -22.50 0.40
C LEU A 178 40.41 -23.08 1.61
N LEU A 179 41.12 -23.72 2.54
CA LEU A 179 40.54 -24.29 3.76
C LEU A 179 39.96 -23.20 4.67
N ASP A 180 40.65 -22.08 4.84
CA ASP A 180 40.20 -20.98 5.67
C ASP A 180 38.95 -20.31 5.08
N SER A 181 38.94 -20.09 3.76
CA SER A 181 37.75 -19.60 3.05
C SER A 181 36.54 -20.54 3.21
N SER A 182 36.76 -21.85 3.05
CA SER A 182 35.70 -22.85 3.21
C SER A 182 35.19 -22.95 4.65
N LYS A 183 36.05 -22.81 5.67
CA LYS A 183 35.63 -22.81 7.09
C LYS A 183 34.82 -21.57 7.45
N ALA A 184 35.18 -20.42 6.90
CA ALA A 184 34.52 -19.15 7.20
C ALA A 184 33.16 -19.01 6.48
N HIS A 185 33.08 -19.43 5.21
CA HIS A 185 31.94 -19.12 4.34
C HIS A 185 31.22 -20.34 3.76
N GLY A 186 31.73 -21.55 4.03
CA GLY A 186 31.24 -22.77 3.39
C GLY A 186 31.72 -22.92 1.94
N ASP A 187 31.21 -23.94 1.26
CA ASP A 187 31.47 -24.16 -0.17
C ASP A 187 30.44 -23.38 -1.00
N LEU A 188 30.89 -22.32 -1.68
CA LEU A 188 30.02 -21.47 -2.50
C LEU A 188 30.04 -21.86 -3.98
N ARG A 189 30.86 -22.83 -4.41
CA ARG A 189 31.14 -23.09 -5.84
C ARG A 189 29.90 -23.38 -6.67
N GLY A 190 28.98 -24.19 -6.11
CA GLY A 190 27.75 -24.61 -6.79
C GLY A 190 26.55 -23.68 -6.60
N ARG A 191 26.70 -22.59 -5.85
CA ARG A 191 25.57 -21.69 -5.52
C ARG A 191 25.38 -20.64 -6.59
N VAL A 192 24.13 -20.26 -6.86
CA VAL A 192 23.78 -19.13 -7.73
C VAL A 192 23.49 -17.93 -6.85
N LEU A 193 24.51 -17.09 -6.66
CA LEU A 193 24.45 -15.92 -5.76
C LEU A 193 24.35 -14.58 -6.51
N SER A 194 24.61 -14.59 -7.82
CA SER A 194 24.40 -13.42 -8.67
C SER A 194 22.92 -13.32 -9.03
N LEU A 195 22.32 -12.17 -8.68
CA LEU A 195 20.95 -11.80 -9.02
C LEU A 195 21.02 -10.56 -9.91
N GLU A 196 20.70 -10.72 -11.20
CA GLU A 196 20.69 -9.60 -12.13
C GLU A 196 19.58 -8.60 -11.75
N PRO A 197 19.83 -7.28 -11.85
CA PRO A 197 18.81 -6.28 -11.58
C PRO A 197 17.58 -6.49 -12.45
N ILE A 198 16.40 -6.23 -11.86
CA ILE A 198 15.13 -6.36 -12.59
C ILE A 198 14.59 -4.97 -12.92
N ALA A 199 14.34 -4.71 -14.20
CA ALA A 199 13.62 -3.51 -14.62
C ALA A 199 12.10 -3.69 -14.43
N PHE A 200 11.46 -2.73 -13.78
CA PHE A 200 10.03 -2.69 -13.53
C PHE A 200 9.44 -1.37 -14.04
N ARG A 201 8.63 -1.44 -15.09
CA ARG A 201 7.96 -0.27 -15.65
C ARG A 201 6.71 0.08 -14.85
N THR A 202 6.58 1.35 -14.49
CA THR A 202 5.42 1.88 -13.76
C THR A 202 4.38 2.46 -14.72
N ASP A 203 3.13 2.39 -14.31
CA ASP A 203 1.95 2.93 -14.97
C ASP A 203 1.37 4.06 -14.11
N SER A 204 0.05 4.08 -13.92
CA SER A 204 -0.61 4.96 -12.95
C SER A 204 -0.44 4.42 -11.52
N PHE A 205 -0.04 5.25 -10.56
CA PHE A 205 0.25 4.81 -9.19
C PHE A 205 -0.06 5.87 -8.14
N TYR A 206 -0.01 5.48 -6.87
CA TYR A 206 0.03 6.39 -5.73
C TYR A 206 1.39 6.27 -5.03
N THR A 207 1.94 7.40 -4.57
CA THR A 207 3.12 7.48 -3.72
C THR A 207 2.82 8.22 -2.42
N ARG A 208 3.54 7.88 -1.33
CA ARG A 208 3.53 8.66 -0.08
C ARG A 208 4.42 9.89 -0.12
N ALA A 209 5.27 10.04 -1.14
CA ALA A 209 6.10 11.23 -1.31
C ALA A 209 5.23 12.49 -1.28
N PHE A 210 5.79 13.59 -0.76
CA PHE A 210 5.08 14.88 -0.69
C PHE A 210 3.73 14.82 0.04
N GLY A 211 3.59 13.91 1.02
CA GLY A 211 2.37 13.77 1.80
C GLY A 211 1.22 13.04 1.11
N GLY A 212 1.45 12.42 -0.05
CA GLY A 212 0.46 11.63 -0.77
C GLY A 212 0.12 12.21 -2.14
N VAL A 213 0.46 11.48 -3.21
CA VAL A 213 0.20 11.91 -4.59
C VAL A 213 -0.28 10.72 -5.42
N TYR A 214 -1.40 10.89 -6.12
CA TYR A 214 -1.83 10.01 -7.21
C TYR A 214 -1.30 10.53 -8.53
N VAL A 215 -0.68 9.65 -9.30
CA VAL A 215 -0.15 9.91 -10.63
C VAL A 215 -0.92 9.06 -11.63
N LEU A 216 -1.79 9.68 -12.41
CA LEU A 216 -2.66 9.03 -13.38
C LEU A 216 -2.16 9.33 -14.80
N ARG A 217 -1.47 8.37 -15.45
CA ARG A 217 -0.74 8.62 -16.72
C ARG A 217 -1.42 8.07 -17.96
N ASP A 218 -2.23 7.03 -17.82
CA ASP A 218 -2.78 6.29 -18.97
C ASP A 218 -4.08 6.92 -19.52
N PHE A 219 -4.15 8.25 -19.44
CA PHE A 219 -5.31 9.07 -19.81
C PHE A 219 -4.89 10.16 -20.81
N ILE A 220 -5.86 10.80 -21.45
CA ILE A 220 -5.62 11.81 -22.50
C ILE A 220 -4.63 12.90 -22.04
N THR A 221 -4.75 13.32 -20.79
CA THR A 221 -3.82 14.23 -20.11
C THR A 221 -3.49 13.63 -18.76
N PRO A 222 -2.21 13.55 -18.35
CA PRO A 222 -1.87 13.03 -17.03
C PRO A 222 -2.50 13.87 -15.92
N ILE A 223 -3.02 13.21 -14.89
CA ILE A 223 -3.66 13.85 -13.75
C ILE A 223 -2.85 13.57 -12.50
N LEU A 224 -2.46 14.62 -11.79
CA LEU A 224 -1.86 14.58 -10.48
C LEU A 224 -2.89 14.98 -9.42
N VAL A 225 -3.11 14.13 -8.43
CA VAL A 225 -3.99 14.43 -7.30
C VAL A 225 -3.17 14.44 -6.02
N PHE A 226 -3.11 15.60 -5.37
CA PHE A 226 -2.37 15.80 -4.14
C PHE A 226 -3.29 15.68 -2.92
N GLU A 227 -2.85 14.93 -1.91
CA GLU A 227 -3.48 14.89 -0.58
C GLU A 227 -2.97 16.03 0.33
N SER A 228 -1.76 16.53 0.06
CA SER A 228 -1.14 17.64 0.81
C SER A 228 -1.45 18.99 0.17
N GLU A 229 -2.06 19.88 0.94
CA GLU A 229 -2.33 21.27 0.49
C GLU A 229 -1.05 22.05 0.20
N GLU A 230 0.03 21.81 0.97
CA GLU A 230 1.33 22.47 0.79
C GLU A 230 1.96 22.06 -0.55
N SER A 231 2.00 20.77 -0.82
CA SER A 231 2.58 20.22 -2.05
C SER A 231 1.76 20.61 -3.27
N HIS A 232 0.42 20.63 -3.14
CA HIS A 232 -0.49 21.13 -4.17
C HIS A 232 -0.18 22.59 -4.54
N LYS A 233 -0.05 23.49 -3.55
CA LYS A 233 0.25 24.92 -3.77
C LYS A 233 1.59 25.16 -4.47
N THR A 234 2.54 24.27 -4.29
CA THR A 234 3.83 24.32 -5.01
C THR A 234 3.68 23.81 -6.44
N ALA A 235 3.03 22.64 -6.59
CA ALA A 235 2.78 21.98 -7.87
C ALA A 235 2.05 22.88 -8.89
N ILE A 236 0.98 23.58 -8.49
CA ILE A 236 0.18 24.42 -9.40
C ILE A 236 0.95 25.63 -9.99
N LYS A 237 2.13 25.95 -9.47
CA LYS A 237 2.99 27.01 -10.01
C LYS A 237 3.83 26.52 -11.19
N ASP A 238 3.92 25.21 -11.38
CA ASP A 238 4.59 24.64 -12.54
C ASP A 238 3.80 24.94 -13.80
N VAL A 239 4.49 25.48 -14.81
CA VAL A 239 3.96 25.75 -16.14
C VAL A 239 4.73 24.96 -17.21
N ALA A 240 5.68 24.13 -16.80
CA ALA A 240 6.58 23.41 -17.68
C ALA A 240 5.96 22.09 -18.14
N HIS A 241 5.16 21.46 -17.30
CA HIS A 241 4.52 20.17 -17.59
C HIS A 241 3.07 20.36 -18.04
N ASP A 242 2.70 19.67 -19.13
CA ASP A 242 1.31 19.60 -19.60
C ASP A 242 0.55 18.52 -18.82
N VAL A 243 0.17 18.85 -17.58
CA VAL A 243 -0.54 17.95 -16.65
C VAL A 243 -1.69 18.68 -15.95
N LEU A 244 -2.71 17.92 -15.58
CA LEU A 244 -3.81 18.42 -14.74
C LEU A 244 -3.46 18.20 -13.27
N ILE A 245 -3.56 19.24 -12.46
CA ILE A 245 -3.20 19.20 -11.04
C ILE A 245 -4.45 19.53 -10.23
N TYR A 246 -4.77 18.67 -9.27
CA TYR A 246 -5.90 18.85 -8.36
C TYR A 246 -5.50 18.56 -6.92
N HIS A 247 -6.19 19.20 -5.98
CA HIS A 247 -6.24 18.75 -4.60
C HIS A 247 -7.37 17.70 -4.43
N ILE A 248 -7.19 16.75 -3.50
CA ILE A 248 -8.17 15.67 -3.30
C ILE A 248 -9.57 16.16 -2.90
N ASP A 249 -9.64 17.31 -2.22
CA ASP A 249 -10.91 17.91 -1.77
C ASP A 249 -11.59 18.81 -2.83
N GLU A 250 -10.96 19.05 -3.98
CA GLU A 250 -11.52 19.91 -5.02
C GLU A 250 -12.69 19.21 -5.76
N PRO A 251 -13.90 19.77 -5.77
CA PRO A 251 -15.05 19.17 -6.45
C PRO A 251 -14.83 18.96 -7.96
N GLU A 252 -14.00 19.79 -8.58
CA GLU A 252 -13.63 19.75 -10.00
C GLU A 252 -12.93 18.44 -10.37
N LEU A 253 -12.20 17.82 -9.43
CA LEU A 253 -11.55 16.53 -9.62
C LEU A 253 -12.56 15.47 -10.07
N MET A 254 -13.67 15.35 -9.34
CA MET A 254 -14.70 14.34 -9.60
C MET A 254 -15.39 14.57 -10.95
N ALA A 255 -15.60 15.83 -11.33
CA ALA A 255 -16.11 16.17 -12.65
C ALA A 255 -15.12 15.72 -13.74
N LYS A 256 -13.82 16.01 -13.55
CA LYS A 256 -12.79 15.67 -14.54
C LYS A 256 -12.60 14.17 -14.71
N LEU A 257 -12.58 13.42 -13.61
CA LEU A 257 -12.49 11.95 -13.64
C LEU A 257 -13.69 11.34 -14.39
N LYS A 258 -14.88 11.92 -14.25
CA LYS A 258 -16.08 11.48 -14.97
C LYS A 258 -16.00 11.82 -16.47
N ASP A 259 -15.58 13.04 -16.81
CA ASP A 259 -15.43 13.51 -18.19
C ASP A 259 -14.41 12.68 -18.97
N HIS A 260 -13.36 12.20 -18.29
CA HIS A 260 -12.32 11.33 -18.86
C HIS A 260 -12.67 9.84 -18.83
N LEU A 261 -13.91 9.47 -18.47
CA LEU A 261 -14.38 8.08 -18.36
C LEU A 261 -13.51 7.23 -17.43
N ILE A 262 -12.95 7.84 -16.39
CA ILE A 262 -12.16 7.15 -15.35
C ILE A 262 -13.09 6.59 -14.28
N ILE A 263 -14.17 7.32 -13.98
CA ILE A 263 -15.19 6.93 -13.02
C ILE A 263 -16.59 7.05 -13.63
N ASP A 264 -17.52 6.31 -13.06
CA ASP A 264 -18.93 6.33 -13.43
C ASP A 264 -19.81 6.31 -12.17
N CYS A 265 -21.07 6.72 -12.32
CA CYS A 265 -22.07 6.72 -11.26
C CYS A 265 -23.48 6.67 -11.88
N ASP A 266 -24.08 5.48 -11.82
CA ASP A 266 -25.48 5.24 -12.16
C ASP A 266 -26.31 5.04 -10.88
N LEU A 267 -27.07 6.07 -10.48
CA LEU A 267 -27.81 6.05 -9.21
C LEU A 267 -28.93 5.00 -9.19
N GLU A 268 -29.57 4.72 -10.32
CA GLU A 268 -30.65 3.71 -10.43
C GLU A 268 -30.10 2.29 -10.20
N LYS A 269 -28.88 2.02 -10.68
CA LYS A 269 -28.20 0.75 -10.40
C LYS A 269 -27.63 0.70 -8.99
N VAL A 270 -26.96 1.78 -8.56
CA VAL A 270 -26.21 1.81 -7.30
C VAL A 270 -27.13 1.65 -6.10
N VAL A 271 -28.33 2.24 -6.09
CA VAL A 271 -29.29 2.16 -4.97
C VAL A 271 -29.65 0.71 -4.59
N ASN A 272 -29.56 -0.22 -5.55
CA ASN A 272 -29.88 -1.64 -5.36
C ASN A 272 -28.68 -2.49 -4.89
N THR A 273 -27.51 -1.87 -4.68
CA THR A 273 -26.28 -2.59 -4.31
C THR A 273 -26.10 -2.71 -2.79
N LYS A 274 -25.40 -3.77 -2.35
CA LYS A 274 -24.96 -3.89 -0.95
C LYS A 274 -24.05 -2.74 -0.51
N ARG A 275 -23.32 -2.15 -1.46
CA ARG A 275 -22.46 -0.98 -1.21
C ARG A 275 -23.27 0.23 -0.78
N TYR A 276 -24.36 0.52 -1.49
CA TYR A 276 -25.26 1.60 -1.13
C TYR A 276 -25.84 1.42 0.27
N ASP A 277 -26.31 0.21 0.62
CA ASP A 277 -26.80 -0.08 1.98
C ASP A 277 -25.74 0.19 3.07
N ARG A 278 -24.47 -0.19 2.84
CA ARG A 278 -23.38 0.12 3.78
C ARG A 278 -23.12 1.62 3.91
N ILE A 279 -23.06 2.34 2.78
CA ILE A 279 -22.85 3.80 2.78
C ILE A 279 -24.02 4.51 3.48
N LYS A 280 -25.25 4.10 3.21
CA LYS A 280 -26.45 4.64 3.86
C LYS A 280 -26.44 4.40 5.36
N LYS A 281 -26.06 3.20 5.81
CA LYS A 281 -25.88 2.89 7.24
C LYS A 281 -24.80 3.75 7.88
N PHE A 282 -23.69 3.98 7.18
CA PHE A 282 -22.64 4.88 7.63
C PHE A 282 -23.15 6.33 7.74
N MET A 283 -23.90 6.82 6.74
CA MET A 283 -24.51 8.15 6.77
C MET A 283 -25.48 8.30 7.95
N LEU A 284 -26.32 7.29 8.22
CA LEU A 284 -27.19 7.30 9.40
C LEU A 284 -26.36 7.38 10.68
N TYR A 285 -25.33 6.54 10.82
CA TYR A 285 -24.45 6.52 11.98
C TYR A 285 -23.87 7.92 12.30
N GLN A 286 -23.48 8.68 11.29
CA GLN A 286 -22.94 10.04 11.48
C GLN A 286 -23.96 11.04 12.04
N GLU A 287 -25.26 10.78 11.87
CA GLU A 287 -26.35 11.64 12.33
C GLU A 287 -26.93 11.19 13.69
N LEU A 288 -26.60 9.98 14.16
CA LEU A 288 -27.09 9.47 15.43
C LEU A 288 -26.50 10.24 16.61
N LYS A 289 -27.37 10.88 17.39
CA LYS A 289 -27.06 11.52 18.67
C LYS A 289 -27.75 10.75 19.78
N GLU A 290 -27.02 10.43 20.86
CA GLU A 290 -27.53 9.80 22.09
C GLU A 290 -28.48 8.61 21.85
N THR A 291 -27.91 7.42 21.64
CA THR A 291 -28.68 6.21 21.28
C THR A 291 -29.06 5.37 22.52
N GLU A 292 -30.35 5.07 22.68
CA GLU A 292 -30.85 4.08 23.67
C GLU A 292 -30.39 2.63 23.39
N HIS A 293 -30.09 2.29 22.13
CA HIS A 293 -29.69 0.94 21.69
C HIS A 293 -28.24 0.96 21.19
N PRO A 294 -27.51 -0.18 21.24
CA PRO A 294 -26.21 -0.30 20.62
C PRO A 294 -26.27 0.02 19.12
N ILE A 295 -25.29 0.79 18.62
CA ILE A 295 -25.21 1.18 17.21
C ILE A 295 -25.19 -0.03 16.27
N ASN A 296 -24.53 -1.13 16.69
CA ASN A 296 -24.54 -2.38 15.95
C ASN A 296 -25.97 -2.85 15.62
N ASP A 297 -26.83 -2.88 16.64
CA ASP A 297 -28.20 -3.37 16.52
C ASP A 297 -29.05 -2.41 15.69
N ILE A 298 -28.82 -1.08 15.85
CA ILE A 298 -29.48 -0.05 15.05
C ILE A 298 -29.20 -0.23 13.55
N LEU A 299 -27.95 -0.54 13.19
CA LEU A 299 -27.53 -0.69 11.80
C LEU A 299 -27.84 -2.09 11.22
N HIS A 300 -28.09 -3.09 12.08
CA HIS A 300 -28.39 -4.46 11.67
C HIS A 300 -29.91 -4.72 11.56
N GLU A 301 -30.69 -4.26 12.54
CA GLU A 301 -32.12 -4.55 12.63
C GLU A 301 -32.97 -3.53 11.85
N LYS A 302 -33.80 -4.03 10.93
CA LYS A 302 -34.68 -3.17 10.10
C LYS A 302 -35.63 -2.29 10.92
N VAL A 303 -36.12 -2.79 12.06
CA VAL A 303 -37.06 -2.05 12.92
C VAL A 303 -36.36 -0.90 13.63
N LEU A 304 -35.20 -1.17 14.25
CA LEU A 304 -34.41 -0.13 14.89
C LEU A 304 -33.89 0.89 13.88
N PHE A 305 -33.37 0.44 12.74
CA PHE A 305 -32.93 1.34 11.66
C PHE A 305 -34.04 2.34 11.28
N ARG A 306 -35.26 1.86 11.05
CA ARG A 306 -36.42 2.73 10.74
C ARG A 306 -36.79 3.65 11.91
N ARG A 307 -36.76 3.16 13.15
CA ARG A 307 -37.07 3.96 14.34
C ARG A 307 -36.11 5.15 14.43
N TYR A 308 -34.81 4.91 14.30
CA TYR A 308 -33.80 5.95 14.39
C TYR A 308 -33.79 6.88 13.17
N LEU A 309 -34.05 6.36 11.97
CA LEU A 309 -34.22 7.17 10.77
C LEU A 309 -35.40 8.15 10.86
N ASN A 310 -36.46 7.82 11.61
CA ASN A 310 -37.60 8.74 11.85
C ASN A 310 -37.38 9.66 13.05
N LYS A 311 -36.34 9.44 13.86
CA LYS A 311 -36.00 10.31 15.01
C LYS A 311 -35.07 11.47 14.64
N ILE A 312 -34.29 11.33 13.56
CA ILE A 312 -33.41 12.41 13.09
C ILE A 312 -34.21 13.56 12.47
N ASP A 313 -33.62 14.75 12.41
CA ASP A 313 -34.26 15.91 11.80
C ASP A 313 -34.42 15.77 10.29
N VAL A 314 -35.29 16.62 9.71
CA VAL A 314 -35.64 16.56 8.29
C VAL A 314 -34.42 16.80 7.38
N ASP A 315 -33.46 17.62 7.78
CA ASP A 315 -32.28 17.90 6.97
C ASP A 315 -31.27 16.74 7.04
N ALA A 316 -31.10 16.12 8.21
CA ALA A 316 -30.38 14.85 8.35
C ALA A 316 -31.03 13.72 7.53
N LEU A 317 -32.36 13.64 7.53
CA LEU A 317 -33.09 12.65 6.72
C LEU A 317 -32.85 12.83 5.22
N LYS A 318 -32.80 14.09 4.73
CA LYS A 318 -32.42 14.38 3.34
C LYS A 318 -30.99 13.98 3.03
N ARG A 319 -30.04 14.14 3.97
CA ARG A 319 -28.66 13.68 3.78
C ARG A 319 -28.55 12.16 3.67
N VAL A 320 -29.33 11.42 4.48
CA VAL A 320 -29.28 9.94 4.50
C VAL A 320 -30.06 9.30 3.34
N ASN A 321 -31.23 9.85 2.98
CA ASN A 321 -32.11 9.33 1.93
C ASN A 321 -32.05 10.13 0.63
N GLY A 322 -31.00 10.94 0.42
CA GLY A 322 -30.95 11.90 -0.68
C GLY A 322 -31.11 11.25 -2.05
N VAL A 323 -30.55 10.04 -2.23
CA VAL A 323 -30.63 9.30 -3.50
C VAL A 323 -32.04 8.78 -3.76
N GLU A 324 -32.73 8.18 -2.78
CA GLU A 324 -34.10 7.72 -2.98
C GLU A 324 -35.05 8.90 -3.24
N ILE A 325 -34.87 10.01 -2.51
CA ILE A 325 -35.65 11.23 -2.71
C ILE A 325 -35.41 11.79 -4.12
N TYR A 326 -34.15 11.78 -4.59
CA TYR A 326 -33.81 12.22 -5.93
C TYR A 326 -34.49 11.35 -7.00
N LEU A 327 -34.37 10.02 -6.90
CA LEU A 327 -34.95 9.09 -7.86
C LEU A 327 -36.49 9.18 -7.88
N GLU A 328 -37.15 9.24 -6.73
CA GLU A 328 -38.62 9.41 -6.65
C GLU A 328 -39.09 10.73 -7.30
N ARG A 329 -38.32 11.80 -7.14
CA ARG A 329 -38.65 13.11 -7.74
C ARG A 329 -38.36 13.14 -9.24
N LEU A 330 -37.33 12.42 -9.69
CA LEU A 330 -36.97 12.30 -11.10
C LEU A 330 -38.10 11.61 -11.89
N GLU A 331 -38.77 10.62 -11.30
CA GLU A 331 -39.97 9.98 -11.89
C GLU A 331 -41.11 10.97 -12.14
N ARG A 332 -41.17 12.08 -11.39
CA ARG A 332 -42.23 13.10 -11.49
C ARG A 332 -41.84 14.30 -12.36
N SER A 333 -40.56 14.68 -12.38
CA SER A 333 -40.05 15.82 -13.16
C SER A 333 -38.53 15.79 -13.35
N ASN A 334 -38.09 16.11 -14.57
CA ASN A 334 -36.66 16.24 -14.92
C ASN A 334 -36.02 17.57 -14.49
N ALA A 335 -36.75 18.43 -13.76
CA ALA A 335 -36.25 19.75 -13.34
C ALA A 335 -35.28 19.69 -12.15
N PHE A 336 -35.24 18.58 -11.40
CA PHE A 336 -34.43 18.46 -10.19
C PHE A 336 -32.98 18.09 -10.52
N LYS A 337 -32.02 18.85 -9.98
CA LYS A 337 -30.60 18.53 -10.14
C LYS A 337 -30.13 17.68 -8.97
N ILE A 338 -29.23 16.73 -9.27
CA ILE A 338 -28.62 15.83 -8.26
C ILE A 338 -28.00 16.65 -7.12
N ARG A 339 -27.28 17.72 -7.45
CA ARG A 339 -26.58 18.58 -6.49
C ARG A 339 -27.49 19.28 -5.48
N ASP A 340 -28.79 19.39 -5.79
CA ASP A 340 -29.76 20.06 -4.92
C ASP A 340 -30.37 19.10 -3.88
N LEU A 341 -30.27 17.78 -4.10
CA LEU A 341 -30.99 16.76 -3.35
C LEU A 341 -30.11 15.69 -2.72
N VAL A 342 -28.94 15.42 -3.32
CA VAL A 342 -27.99 14.42 -2.83
C VAL A 342 -26.82 15.14 -2.19
N ASP A 343 -26.53 14.80 -0.93
CA ASP A 343 -25.33 15.28 -0.23
C ASP A 343 -24.08 14.99 -1.07
N GLN A 344 -23.21 15.99 -1.21
CA GLN A 344 -22.03 15.88 -2.08
C GLN A 344 -21.10 14.75 -1.67
N SER A 345 -20.87 14.59 -0.35
CA SER A 345 -20.00 13.53 0.16
C SER A 345 -20.60 12.15 -0.11
N MET A 346 -21.92 12.01 0.00
CA MET A 346 -22.63 10.79 -0.39
C MET A 346 -22.50 10.53 -1.89
N TYR A 347 -22.78 11.54 -2.74
CA TYR A 347 -22.66 11.40 -4.19
C TYR A 347 -21.24 10.97 -4.62
N PHE A 348 -20.20 11.58 -4.04
CA PHE A 348 -18.81 11.18 -4.31
C PHE A 348 -18.53 9.74 -3.88
N ALA A 349 -19.03 9.33 -2.71
CA ALA A 349 -18.88 7.96 -2.22
C ALA A 349 -19.61 6.90 -3.06
N LEU A 350 -20.50 7.28 -3.97
CA LEU A 350 -21.24 6.35 -4.83
C LEU A 350 -20.58 6.09 -6.19
N HIS A 351 -19.56 6.87 -6.57
CA HIS A 351 -18.82 6.63 -7.80
C HIS A 351 -18.05 5.31 -7.73
N TYR A 352 -17.79 4.74 -8.90
CA TYR A 352 -16.98 3.53 -9.07
C TYR A 352 -16.05 3.70 -10.28
N PRO A 353 -14.90 3.00 -10.34
CA PRO A 353 -14.03 3.02 -11.52
C PRO A 353 -14.77 2.51 -12.75
N HIS A 354 -14.53 3.15 -13.89
CA HIS A 354 -15.16 2.75 -15.14
C HIS A 354 -14.68 1.35 -15.57
N SER A 355 -15.58 0.55 -16.15
CA SER A 355 -15.33 -0.86 -16.48
C SER A 355 -14.28 -1.07 -17.57
N SER A 356 -13.96 -0.03 -18.35
CA SER A 356 -12.91 -0.07 -19.37
C SER A 356 -11.49 -0.04 -18.82
N LEU A 357 -11.31 0.29 -17.54
CA LEU A 357 -9.99 0.35 -16.92
C LEU A 357 -9.45 -1.07 -16.65
N GLU A 358 -8.13 -1.25 -16.79
CA GLU A 358 -7.47 -2.47 -16.33
C GLU A 358 -7.66 -2.66 -14.82
N ALA A 359 -7.66 -3.91 -14.36
CA ALA A 359 -7.87 -4.24 -12.94
C ALA A 359 -6.93 -3.46 -11.99
N ARG A 360 -5.66 -3.27 -12.37
CA ARG A 360 -4.68 -2.51 -11.58
C ARG A 360 -5.06 -1.02 -11.45
N HIS A 361 -5.56 -0.43 -12.53
CA HIS A 361 -6.05 0.95 -12.50
C HIS A 361 -7.36 1.06 -11.75
N GLN A 362 -8.25 0.08 -11.84
CA GLN A 362 -9.47 0.04 -11.03
C GLN A 362 -9.14 0.08 -9.54
N ASP A 363 -8.17 -0.72 -9.08
CA ASP A 363 -7.75 -0.73 -7.66
C ASP A 363 -7.20 0.64 -7.21
N LEU A 364 -6.41 1.32 -8.06
CA LEU A 364 -5.89 2.65 -7.76
C LEU A 364 -7.02 3.70 -7.69
N ILE A 365 -7.94 3.68 -8.65
CA ILE A 365 -9.07 4.61 -8.69
C ILE A 365 -10.03 4.33 -7.53
N TRP A 366 -10.23 3.07 -7.14
CA TRP A 366 -10.96 2.73 -5.92
C TRP A 366 -10.36 3.36 -4.69
N ARG A 367 -9.03 3.28 -4.55
CA ARG A 367 -8.31 3.92 -3.46
C ARG A 367 -8.51 5.44 -3.48
N LEU A 368 -8.38 6.08 -4.63
CA LEU A 368 -8.62 7.52 -4.79
C LEU A 368 -10.04 7.91 -4.35
N LEU A 369 -11.06 7.21 -4.86
CA LEU A 369 -12.48 7.48 -4.55
C LEU A 369 -12.79 7.35 -3.06
N ILE A 370 -12.18 6.37 -2.39
CA ILE A 370 -12.33 6.18 -0.95
C ILE A 370 -11.61 7.27 -0.17
N ASN A 371 -10.45 7.75 -0.63
CA ASN A 371 -9.76 8.85 0.02
C ASN A 371 -10.52 10.17 -0.15
N VAL A 372 -11.18 10.39 -1.30
CA VAL A 372 -12.08 11.53 -1.54
C VAL A 372 -13.33 11.47 -0.64
N SER A 373 -13.97 10.30 -0.51
CA SER A 373 -15.16 10.16 0.36
C SER A 373 -15.21 8.80 1.07
N PRO A 374 -14.63 8.71 2.28
CA PRO A 374 -14.48 7.45 3.02
C PRO A 374 -15.75 7.08 3.79
N LYS A 375 -16.83 6.78 3.05
CA LYS A 375 -18.15 6.42 3.61
C LYS A 375 -18.46 4.92 3.55
N ASP A 376 -17.68 4.13 2.82
CA ASP A 376 -17.82 2.66 2.79
C ASP A 376 -16.71 2.01 3.60
N VAL A 377 -17.05 1.53 4.80
CA VAL A 377 -16.09 0.91 5.75
C VAL A 377 -15.42 -0.34 5.19
N LEU A 378 -16.08 -1.09 4.29
CA LEU A 378 -15.51 -2.30 3.68
C LEU A 378 -14.43 -1.92 2.68
N PHE A 379 -14.73 -0.95 1.80
CA PHE A 379 -13.81 -0.51 0.76
C PHE A 379 -12.65 0.29 1.37
N LEU A 380 -12.92 1.05 2.43
CA LEU A 380 -11.89 1.67 3.24
C LEU A 380 -10.92 0.62 3.80
N TYR A 381 -11.41 -0.51 4.31
CA TYR A 381 -10.54 -1.61 4.73
C TYR A 381 -9.77 -2.29 3.59
N TRP A 382 -10.34 -2.38 2.39
CA TRP A 382 -9.70 -3.04 1.25
C TRP A 382 -8.63 -2.19 0.57
N TYR A 383 -8.91 -0.91 0.33
CA TYR A 383 -8.08 -0.05 -0.51
C TYR A 383 -7.20 0.93 0.29
N ASP A 384 -7.60 1.33 1.50
CA ASP A 384 -6.77 2.18 2.37
C ASP A 384 -6.82 1.73 3.85
N LYS A 385 -6.08 0.65 4.14
CA LYS A 385 -5.97 0.10 5.49
C LYS A 385 -5.40 1.09 6.50
N GLU A 386 -4.54 2.00 6.08
CA GLU A 386 -3.92 2.98 6.98
C GLU A 386 -4.98 3.97 7.47
N GLN A 387 -5.72 4.58 6.54
CA GLN A 387 -6.81 5.48 6.88
C GLN A 387 -7.92 4.76 7.64
N PHE A 388 -8.22 3.49 7.27
CA PHE A 388 -9.14 2.64 8.03
C PHE A 388 -8.71 2.52 9.51
N TYR A 389 -7.46 2.16 9.76
CA TYR A 389 -6.95 1.96 11.13
C TYR A 389 -6.96 3.26 11.93
N LYS A 390 -6.59 4.40 11.34
CA LYS A 390 -6.70 5.72 11.99
C LYS A 390 -8.14 6.06 12.35
N ARG A 391 -9.09 5.89 11.42
CA ARG A 391 -10.52 6.18 11.66
C ARG A 391 -11.13 5.22 12.68
N TYR A 392 -10.75 3.94 12.63
CA TYR A 392 -11.25 2.91 13.54
C TYR A 392 -11.01 3.23 15.03
N GLU A 393 -9.91 3.91 15.34
CA GLU A 393 -9.61 4.36 16.71
C GLU A 393 -10.56 5.44 17.22
N SER A 394 -11.13 6.26 16.35
CA SER A 394 -12.12 7.28 16.73
C SER A 394 -13.54 6.73 16.90
N TRP A 395 -13.82 5.55 16.35
CA TRP A 395 -15.17 4.97 16.33
C TRP A 395 -15.63 4.45 17.70
N SER A 396 -16.92 4.57 17.96
CA SER A 396 -17.55 4.01 19.17
C SER A 396 -17.45 2.49 19.23
N ASP A 397 -17.46 1.93 20.44
CA ASP A 397 -17.22 0.49 20.63
C ASP A 397 -18.25 -0.39 19.92
N SER A 398 -19.53 0.02 19.93
CA SER A 398 -20.61 -0.70 19.25
C SER A 398 -20.54 -0.54 17.72
N PHE A 399 -20.14 0.63 17.20
CA PHE A 399 -19.97 0.80 15.75
C PHE A 399 -18.80 -0.06 15.22
N ARG A 400 -17.73 -0.20 16.01
CA ARG A 400 -16.61 -1.10 15.67
C ARG A 400 -17.04 -2.56 15.49
N ASP A 401 -18.00 -3.04 16.27
CA ASP A 401 -18.55 -4.40 16.12
C ASP A 401 -19.25 -4.57 14.78
N TRP A 402 -20.10 -3.61 14.41
CA TRP A 402 -20.76 -3.59 13.10
C TRP A 402 -19.77 -3.59 11.95
N VAL A 403 -18.71 -2.78 12.05
CA VAL A 403 -17.65 -2.73 11.03
C VAL A 403 -16.93 -4.08 10.91
N ILE A 404 -16.56 -4.69 12.04
CA ILE A 404 -15.88 -6.00 12.03
C ILE A 404 -16.79 -7.06 11.41
N GLU A 405 -18.06 -7.11 11.80
CA GLU A 405 -19.03 -8.06 11.24
C GLU A 405 -19.21 -7.84 9.73
N THR A 406 -19.34 -6.58 9.31
CA THR A 406 -19.45 -6.18 7.90
C THR A 406 -18.25 -6.65 7.10
N ILE A 407 -17.03 -6.45 7.61
CA ILE A 407 -15.80 -6.89 6.94
C ILE A 407 -15.73 -8.42 6.88
N ARG A 408 -15.98 -9.11 8.00
CA ARG A 408 -15.92 -10.59 8.06
C ARG A 408 -16.93 -11.27 7.14
N ASN A 409 -18.11 -10.69 6.95
CA ASN A 409 -19.15 -11.24 6.07
C ASN A 409 -18.83 -11.07 4.57
N ASN A 410 -17.72 -10.39 4.22
CA ASN A 410 -17.33 -10.11 2.84
C ASN A 410 -15.88 -10.50 2.52
N ILE A 411 -15.16 -11.20 3.41
CA ILE A 411 -13.80 -11.72 3.18
C ILE A 411 -13.84 -13.22 2.87
#